data_AF-A0A6J1CVP2-F1
#
_entry.id   AF-A0A6J1CVP2-F1
#
_cell.length_a   1.000
_cell.length_b   1.000
_cell.length_c   1.000
_cell.angle_alpha   90.00
_cell.angle_beta   90.00
_cell.angle_gamma   90.00
#
_symmetry.space_group_name_H-M   'P 1'
#
loop_
_entity.id
_entity.type
_entity.pdbx_description
1 polymer ?
#
loop_
_entity_poly.entity_id
_entity_poly.type
_entity_poly.pdbx_seq_one_letter_code
_entity_poly.pdbx_strand_id
1 'polypeptide(L)'
;MEDLKPSPANSSPLTPIGFLDRAATVYGDCPSVIYGSTAYTWSQTHRRCLQLASSLSSNGIHRGHVVSVVAPNTPAMYELQFAVPMAGAVLNNINLRLDAHTISMLLRHSESKLIFVDQASCSLINDALNLFPTKSKRPVLVLIADDVATEESSSPIFGDFVDTYEGMVEKGDPEFRWIRPLSEWDPIVLNYTSGTTSSPKGVVHCHRGIFMVTLDSLLEWGIPKQSVYLWTLPMAAVVARPDEFWGETPCAFVSLREGLSRRPTEEEIIEYCRGKLPRFMVPKTVVFKAELPKTSTGKIKKFVLREIAKSMGPARASRL
;
A
#
# COMPACT_ATOMS: atom_id res chain seq x y z
N MET A 1 -41.67 18.40 -1.27
CA MET A 1 -41.04 17.24 -1.94
C MET A 1 -39.88 17.69 -2.85
N GLU A 2 -39.90 18.90 -3.40
CA GLU A 2 -38.74 19.46 -4.10
C GLU A 2 -37.53 19.72 -3.20
N ASP A 3 -37.74 20.05 -1.92
CA ASP A 3 -36.66 20.20 -0.93
C ASP A 3 -35.99 18.87 -0.53
N LEU A 4 -36.50 17.73 -1.02
CA LEU A 4 -35.90 16.40 -0.83
C LEU A 4 -35.06 15.97 -2.05
N LYS A 5 -34.93 16.81 -3.07
CA LYS A 5 -34.05 16.54 -4.22
C LYS A 5 -32.58 16.51 -3.75
N PRO A 6 -31.72 15.78 -4.47
CA PRO A 6 -30.28 15.83 -4.24
C PRO A 6 -29.74 17.27 -4.27
N SER A 7 -29.00 17.62 -3.23
CA SER A 7 -28.27 18.86 -3.03
C SER A 7 -26.87 18.52 -2.54
N PRO A 8 -25.89 19.45 -2.59
CA PRO A 8 -24.56 19.17 -2.05
C PRO A 8 -24.54 18.69 -0.59
N ALA A 9 -25.52 19.11 0.22
CA ALA A 9 -25.62 18.77 1.64
C ALA A 9 -26.13 17.35 1.92
N ASN A 10 -27.00 16.80 1.06
CA ASN A 10 -27.60 15.46 1.24
C ASN A 10 -27.22 14.47 0.12
N SER A 11 -26.44 14.90 -0.86
CA SER A 11 -25.93 14.09 -1.98
C SER A 11 -24.49 14.49 -2.28
N SER A 12 -23.57 14.00 -1.45
CA SER A 12 -22.13 14.12 -1.66
C SER A 12 -21.58 12.82 -2.26
N PRO A 13 -20.65 12.89 -3.24
CA PRO A 13 -19.97 11.72 -3.76
C PRO A 13 -19.32 10.87 -2.67
N LEU A 14 -19.48 9.54 -2.76
CA LEU A 14 -18.78 8.61 -1.88
C LEU A 14 -17.28 8.71 -2.11
N THR A 15 -16.51 8.80 -1.02
CA THR A 15 -15.05 8.86 -1.06
C THR A 15 -14.43 8.31 0.21
N PRO A 16 -13.36 7.49 0.13
CA PRO A 16 -12.65 6.99 1.29
C PRO A 16 -11.89 8.10 2.05
N ILE A 17 -11.66 9.27 1.43
CA ILE A 17 -10.98 10.42 2.06
C ILE A 17 -11.72 10.85 3.34
N GLY A 18 -13.05 10.85 3.32
CA GLY A 18 -13.87 11.24 4.47
C GLY A 18 -13.70 10.33 5.70
N PHE A 19 -13.13 9.13 5.55
CA PHE A 19 -12.78 8.30 6.70
C PHE A 19 -11.68 8.93 7.54
N LEU A 20 -10.72 9.64 6.93
CA LEU A 20 -9.66 10.35 7.65
C LEU A 20 -10.22 11.58 8.39
N ASP A 21 -11.09 12.38 7.75
CA ASP A 21 -11.78 13.50 8.41
C ASP A 21 -12.52 13.02 9.67
N ARG A 22 -13.26 11.92 9.54
CA ARG A 22 -14.02 11.32 10.63
C ARG A 22 -13.09 10.79 11.73
N ALA A 23 -11.98 10.15 11.36
CA ALA A 23 -11.02 9.62 12.32
C ALA A 23 -10.36 10.75 13.13
N ALA A 24 -9.94 11.83 12.46
CA ALA A 24 -9.35 13.01 13.10
C ALA A 24 -10.33 13.75 14.01
N THR A 25 -11.62 13.77 13.66
CA THR A 25 -12.66 14.43 14.45
C THR A 25 -13.06 13.61 15.69
N VAL A 26 -13.26 12.29 15.52
CA VAL A 26 -13.83 11.44 16.57
C VAL A 26 -12.77 10.77 17.43
N TYR A 27 -11.60 10.47 16.87
CA TYR A 27 -10.51 9.74 17.51
C TYR A 27 -9.20 10.54 17.45
N GLY A 28 -9.30 11.87 17.48
CA GLY A 28 -8.19 12.78 17.20
C GLY A 28 -6.90 12.45 17.95
N ASP A 29 -6.99 12.22 19.26
CA ASP A 29 -5.86 11.91 20.14
C ASP A 29 -5.42 10.43 20.12
N CYS A 30 -6.16 9.56 19.42
CA CYS A 30 -5.80 8.15 19.33
C CYS A 30 -4.64 7.95 18.32
N PRO A 31 -3.76 6.96 18.55
CA PRO A 31 -2.72 6.62 17.59
C PRO A 31 -3.28 6.24 16.20
N SER A 32 -2.68 6.79 15.15
CA SER A 32 -2.98 6.50 13.74
C SER A 32 -1.85 5.70 13.07
N VAL A 33 -0.60 6.06 13.35
CA VAL A 33 0.60 5.45 12.76
C VAL A 33 1.64 5.20 13.86
N ILE A 34 2.25 4.02 13.84
CA ILE A 34 3.41 3.66 14.65
C ILE A 34 4.45 3.05 13.71
N TYR A 35 5.63 3.67 13.61
CA TYR A 35 6.71 3.25 12.73
C TYR A 35 8.06 3.59 13.35
N GLY A 36 8.81 2.59 13.82
CA GLY A 36 10.08 2.85 14.53
C GLY A 36 9.85 3.71 15.77
N SER A 37 10.56 4.84 15.86
CA SER A 37 10.34 5.88 16.89
C SER A 37 9.22 6.87 16.54
N THR A 38 8.73 6.87 15.30
CA THR A 38 7.72 7.80 14.81
C THR A 38 6.34 7.31 15.20
N ALA A 39 5.56 8.18 15.86
CA ALA A 39 4.18 7.93 16.20
C ALA A 39 3.33 9.17 15.93
N TYR A 40 2.19 8.97 15.27
CA TYR A 40 1.22 10.02 15.02
C TYR A 40 -0.14 9.67 15.60
N THR A 41 -0.88 10.70 15.94
CA THR A 41 -2.32 10.66 16.24
C THR A 41 -3.14 10.91 14.98
N TRP A 42 -4.43 10.56 14.98
CA TRP A 42 -5.30 10.81 13.82
C TRP A 42 -5.40 12.30 13.45
N SER A 43 -5.42 13.21 14.44
CA SER A 43 -5.40 14.65 14.17
C SER A 43 -4.09 15.11 13.52
N GLN A 44 -2.95 14.55 13.94
CA GLN A 44 -1.65 14.85 13.31
C GLN A 44 -1.57 14.33 11.89
N THR A 45 -1.94 13.07 11.64
CA THR A 45 -1.96 12.48 10.29
C THR A 45 -2.87 13.27 9.36
N HIS A 46 -4.08 13.63 9.80
CA HIS A 46 -4.99 14.45 8.98
C HIS A 46 -4.38 15.80 8.65
N ARG A 47 -3.83 16.52 9.64
CA ARG A 47 -3.15 17.80 9.41
C ARG A 47 -2.02 17.67 8.38
N ARG A 48 -1.14 16.68 8.54
CA ARG A 48 -0.02 16.45 7.63
C ARG A 48 -0.49 16.15 6.20
N CYS A 49 -1.57 15.37 6.05
CA CYS A 49 -2.19 15.13 4.75
C CYS A 49 -2.76 16.41 4.11
N LEU A 50 -3.40 17.30 4.88
CA LEU A 50 -3.89 18.59 4.37
C LEU A 50 -2.73 19.49 3.92
N GLN A 51 -1.69 19.61 4.73
CA GLN A 51 -0.51 20.39 4.40
C GLN A 51 0.13 19.90 3.10
N LEU A 52 0.35 18.59 2.99
CA LEU A 52 0.92 18.02 1.77
C LEU A 52 0.01 18.22 0.55
N ALA A 53 -1.30 18.06 0.70
CA ALA A 53 -2.27 18.31 -0.37
C ALA A 53 -2.26 19.79 -0.82
N SER A 54 -2.12 20.72 0.12
CA SER A 54 -1.94 22.14 -0.15
C SER A 54 -0.68 22.38 -0.97
N SER A 55 0.45 21.83 -0.54
CA SER A 55 1.74 21.98 -1.23
C SER A 55 1.70 21.37 -2.63
N LEU A 56 1.07 20.21 -2.82
CA LEU A 56 0.86 19.63 -4.15
C LEU A 56 0.05 20.59 -5.04
N SER A 57 -1.04 21.15 -4.52
CA SER A 57 -1.91 22.07 -5.25
C SER A 57 -1.18 23.36 -5.64
N SER A 58 -0.41 23.95 -4.72
CA SER A 58 0.42 25.15 -4.97
C SER A 58 1.55 24.89 -5.97
N ASN A 59 2.04 23.66 -6.06
CA ASN A 59 3.04 23.23 -7.06
C ASN A 59 2.43 22.80 -8.41
N GLY A 60 1.16 23.16 -8.67
CA GLY A 60 0.52 22.94 -9.98
C GLY A 60 0.02 21.51 -10.22
N ILE A 61 -0.14 20.71 -9.16
CA ILE A 61 -0.91 19.47 -9.25
C ILE A 61 -2.40 19.82 -9.29
N HIS A 62 -3.11 19.22 -10.24
CA HIS A 62 -4.51 19.49 -10.51
C HIS A 62 -5.29 18.19 -10.59
N ARG A 63 -6.63 18.32 -10.62
CA ARG A 63 -7.53 17.18 -10.74
C ARG A 63 -7.15 16.27 -11.91
N GLY A 64 -7.07 14.97 -11.65
CA GLY A 64 -6.75 13.95 -12.67
C GLY A 64 -5.28 13.85 -13.05
N HIS A 65 -4.39 14.74 -12.55
CA HIS A 65 -2.95 14.52 -12.65
C HIS A 65 -2.55 13.26 -11.88
N VAL A 66 -1.60 12.50 -12.42
CA VAL A 66 -1.03 11.34 -11.73
C VAL A 66 0.19 11.77 -10.93
N VAL A 67 0.18 11.41 -9.65
CA VAL A 67 1.34 11.51 -8.75
C VAL A 67 1.81 10.11 -8.43
N SER A 68 3.04 9.80 -8.82
CA SER A 68 3.63 8.48 -8.60
C SER A 68 4.41 8.43 -7.29
N VAL A 69 4.62 7.23 -6.76
CA VAL A 69 5.51 7.01 -5.62
C VAL A 69 6.26 5.70 -5.76
N VAL A 70 7.55 5.75 -5.44
CA VAL A 70 8.45 4.61 -5.32
C VAL A 70 9.06 4.68 -3.93
N ALA A 71 8.42 4.02 -2.98
CA ALA A 71 8.82 4.00 -1.58
C ALA A 71 8.38 2.70 -0.89
N PRO A 72 9.05 2.29 0.21
CA PRO A 72 8.59 1.21 1.06
C PRO A 72 7.37 1.65 1.88
N ASN A 73 6.86 0.76 2.73
CA ASN A 73 5.77 1.09 3.64
C ASN A 73 6.28 1.99 4.79
N THR A 74 6.38 3.30 4.53
CA THR A 74 6.75 4.35 5.47
C THR A 74 5.54 5.22 5.85
N PRO A 75 5.62 6.05 6.91
CA PRO A 75 4.58 7.02 7.24
C PRO A 75 4.25 7.94 6.06
N ALA A 76 5.26 8.42 5.33
CA ALA A 76 5.08 9.25 4.14
C ALA A 76 4.23 8.56 3.07
N MET A 77 4.54 7.29 2.79
CA MET A 77 3.77 6.46 1.85
C MET A 77 2.31 6.29 2.30
N TYR A 78 2.07 6.09 3.59
CA TYR A 78 0.71 6.01 4.15
C TYR A 78 -0.06 7.33 3.99
N GLU A 79 0.55 8.46 4.33
CA GLU A 79 -0.07 9.79 4.22
C GLU A 79 -0.37 10.16 2.75
N LEU A 80 0.47 9.75 1.79
CA LEU A 80 0.24 9.95 0.35
C LEU A 80 -1.05 9.29 -0.17
N GLN A 81 -1.54 8.21 0.47
CA GLN A 81 -2.83 7.59 0.14
C GLN A 81 -4.01 8.53 0.34
N PHE A 82 -3.86 9.55 1.18
CA PHE A 82 -4.88 10.56 1.44
C PHE A 82 -4.51 11.92 0.82
N ALA A 83 -3.27 12.37 1.00
CA ALA A 83 -2.83 13.71 0.57
C ALA A 83 -2.94 13.91 -0.96
N VAL A 84 -2.56 12.90 -1.75
CA VAL A 84 -2.66 13.00 -3.22
C VAL A 84 -4.13 13.11 -3.68
N PRO A 85 -5.04 12.22 -3.25
CA PRO A 85 -6.47 12.39 -3.49
C PRO A 85 -7.09 13.68 -2.91
N MET A 86 -6.60 14.16 -1.76
CA MET A 86 -7.01 15.44 -1.18
C MET A 86 -6.62 16.64 -2.05
N ALA A 87 -5.56 16.53 -2.85
CA ALA A 87 -5.23 17.49 -3.91
C ALA A 87 -6.03 17.26 -5.22
N GLY A 88 -6.98 16.31 -5.24
CA GLY A 88 -7.77 15.92 -6.41
C GLY A 88 -7.00 15.07 -7.44
N ALA A 89 -5.76 14.69 -7.14
CA ALA A 89 -4.90 13.92 -8.02
C ALA A 89 -5.07 12.40 -7.81
N VAL A 90 -4.53 11.62 -8.75
CA VAL A 90 -4.58 10.16 -8.75
C VAL A 90 -3.25 9.62 -8.28
N LEU A 91 -3.25 8.81 -7.21
CA LEU A 91 -2.03 8.19 -6.70
C LEU A 91 -1.64 6.97 -7.55
N ASN A 92 -0.37 6.86 -7.93
CA ASN A 92 0.19 5.71 -8.62
C ASN A 92 1.32 5.06 -7.82
N ASN A 93 1.04 3.91 -7.21
CA ASN A 93 2.03 3.18 -6.43
C ASN A 93 2.86 2.25 -7.34
N ILE A 94 4.17 2.51 -7.40
CA ILE A 94 5.09 1.73 -8.23
C ILE A 94 5.91 0.83 -7.31
N ASN A 95 5.91 -0.47 -7.62
CA ASN A 95 6.61 -1.48 -6.84
C ASN A 95 8.13 -1.31 -6.99
N LEU A 96 8.81 -1.19 -5.85
CA LEU A 96 10.26 -1.05 -5.71
C LEU A 96 11.08 -2.16 -6.38
N ARG A 97 10.48 -3.35 -6.59
CA ARG A 97 11.18 -4.50 -7.19
C ARG A 97 11.21 -4.48 -8.71
N LEU A 98 10.60 -3.48 -9.35
CA LEU A 98 10.63 -3.34 -10.80
C LEU A 98 11.97 -2.77 -11.26
N ASP A 99 12.42 -3.19 -12.44
CA ASP A 99 13.62 -2.62 -13.05
C ASP A 99 13.37 -1.20 -13.61
N ALA A 100 14.48 -0.48 -13.84
CA ALA A 100 14.46 0.89 -14.35
C ALA A 100 13.69 1.03 -15.66
N HIS A 101 13.80 0.04 -16.56
CA HIS A 101 13.10 0.04 -17.85
C HIS A 101 11.58 0.00 -17.66
N THR A 102 11.10 -0.90 -16.81
CA THR A 102 9.68 -1.03 -16.51
C THR A 102 9.16 0.22 -15.81
N ILE A 103 9.87 0.74 -14.81
CA ILE A 103 9.49 1.98 -14.13
C ILE A 103 9.40 3.14 -15.14
N SER A 104 10.38 3.27 -16.04
CA SER A 104 10.37 4.28 -17.09
C SER A 104 9.15 4.17 -18.01
N MET A 105 8.77 2.95 -18.39
CA MET A 105 7.53 2.72 -19.14
C MET A 105 6.28 3.12 -18.33
N LEU A 106 6.19 2.75 -17.05
CA LEU A 106 5.03 3.06 -16.21
C LEU A 106 4.87 4.56 -15.99
N LEU A 107 5.95 5.28 -15.74
CA LEU A 107 5.92 6.73 -15.54
C LEU A 107 5.47 7.47 -16.80
N ARG A 108 5.93 7.01 -17.98
CA ARG A 108 5.47 7.56 -19.27
C ARG A 108 4.01 7.22 -19.55
N HIS A 109 3.61 5.96 -19.38
CA HIS A 109 2.25 5.52 -19.65
C HIS A 109 1.22 6.17 -18.69
N SER A 110 1.62 6.42 -17.44
CA SER A 110 0.76 7.13 -16.47
C SER A 110 0.80 8.65 -16.62
N GLU A 111 1.66 9.19 -17.50
CA GLU A 111 1.91 10.63 -17.62
C GLU A 111 2.16 11.34 -16.29
N SER A 112 2.88 10.65 -15.39
CA SER A 112 3.16 11.12 -14.03
C SER A 112 3.71 12.55 -14.05
N LYS A 113 3.10 13.44 -13.25
CA LYS A 113 3.51 14.85 -13.14
C LYS A 113 4.55 15.05 -12.06
N LEU A 114 4.47 14.26 -10.99
CA LEU A 114 5.36 14.29 -9.85
C LEU A 114 5.56 12.86 -9.35
N ILE A 115 6.77 12.55 -8.92
CA ILE A 115 7.10 11.29 -8.26
C ILE A 115 7.77 11.54 -6.91
N PHE A 116 7.23 10.93 -5.87
CA PHE A 116 7.91 10.79 -4.59
C PHE A 116 8.85 9.57 -4.62
N VAL A 117 10.09 9.75 -4.21
CA VAL A 117 11.14 8.73 -4.30
C VAL A 117 11.79 8.56 -2.94
N ASP A 118 11.75 7.35 -2.41
CA ASP A 118 12.52 6.96 -1.24
C ASP A 118 14.03 7.04 -1.50
N GLN A 119 14.78 7.50 -0.51
CA GLN A 119 16.22 7.71 -0.60
C GLN A 119 16.99 6.49 -1.11
N ALA A 120 16.61 5.28 -0.70
CA ALA A 120 17.26 4.05 -1.15
C ALA A 120 16.97 3.71 -2.62
N SER A 121 15.95 4.36 -3.23
CA SER A 121 15.50 4.12 -4.60
C SER A 121 15.91 5.22 -5.59
N CYS A 122 16.65 6.25 -5.14
CA CYS A 122 17.07 7.36 -6.00
C CYS A 122 17.87 6.91 -7.23
N SER A 123 18.81 5.97 -7.08
CA SER A 123 19.61 5.44 -8.20
C SER A 123 18.73 4.77 -9.25
N LEU A 124 17.81 3.90 -8.83
CA LEU A 124 16.86 3.21 -9.68
C LEU A 124 15.97 4.19 -10.47
N ILE A 125 15.52 5.27 -9.83
CA ILE A 125 14.70 6.29 -10.50
C ILE A 125 15.53 7.12 -11.48
N ASN A 126 16.77 7.48 -11.14
CA ASN A 126 17.66 8.17 -12.07
C ASN A 126 17.90 7.33 -13.33
N ASP A 127 18.16 6.03 -13.17
CA ASP A 127 18.29 5.10 -14.29
C ASP A 127 17.00 5.03 -15.13
N ALA A 128 15.83 4.99 -14.48
CA ALA A 128 14.55 4.98 -15.17
C ALA A 128 14.30 6.28 -15.96
N LEU A 129 14.67 7.44 -15.40
CA LEU A 129 14.53 8.74 -16.05
C LEU A 129 15.53 8.94 -17.20
N ASN A 130 16.72 8.34 -17.12
CA ASN A 130 17.69 8.33 -18.22
C ASN A 130 17.18 7.58 -19.46
N LEU A 131 16.25 6.64 -19.28
CA LEU A 131 15.58 5.93 -20.37
C LEU A 131 14.40 6.71 -20.99
N PHE A 132 14.09 7.92 -20.50
CA PHE A 132 13.06 8.76 -21.14
C PHE A 132 13.52 9.27 -22.50
N PRO A 133 12.65 9.29 -23.52
CA PRO A 133 12.95 9.94 -24.79
C PRO A 133 13.23 11.43 -24.58
N THR A 134 14.19 11.99 -25.31
CA THR A 134 14.69 13.37 -25.15
C THR A 134 13.62 14.47 -25.23
N LYS A 135 12.49 14.22 -25.91
CA LYS A 135 11.37 15.17 -26.04
C LYS A 135 10.23 14.97 -25.03
N SER A 136 10.33 13.98 -24.15
CA SER A 136 9.28 13.68 -23.18
C SER A 136 9.43 14.52 -21.92
N LYS A 137 8.33 15.05 -21.40
CA LYS A 137 8.32 15.72 -20.07
C LYS A 137 8.59 14.67 -18.99
N ARG A 138 9.58 14.94 -18.14
CA ARG A 138 9.88 14.12 -16.95
C ARG A 138 9.00 14.58 -15.78
N PRO A 139 8.62 13.66 -14.87
CA PRO A 139 7.97 14.05 -13.63
C PRO A 139 8.91 14.87 -12.75
N VAL A 140 8.34 15.76 -11.95
CA VAL A 140 9.05 16.46 -10.87
C VAL A 140 9.45 15.45 -9.79
N LEU A 141 10.67 15.56 -9.26
CA LEU A 141 11.19 14.64 -8.25
C LEU A 141 11.07 15.24 -6.84
N VAL A 142 10.48 14.49 -5.91
CA VAL A 142 10.43 14.82 -4.48
C VAL A 142 11.03 13.69 -3.66
N LEU A 143 11.97 14.02 -2.77
CA LEU A 143 12.69 13.04 -1.98
C LEU A 143 11.92 12.69 -0.70
N ILE A 144 11.67 11.41 -0.45
CA ILE A 144 11.34 10.90 0.89
C ILE A 144 12.68 10.52 1.54
N ALA A 145 13.16 11.39 2.43
CA ALA A 145 14.42 11.19 3.13
C ALA A 145 14.25 10.22 4.31
N ASP A 146 15.34 9.54 4.70
CA ASP A 146 15.35 8.73 5.91
C ASP A 146 15.45 9.62 7.17
N ASP A 147 14.61 9.34 8.18
CA ASP A 147 14.64 9.97 9.50
C ASP A 147 15.97 9.70 10.26
N VAL A 148 16.81 8.77 9.78
CA VAL A 148 18.06 8.31 10.42
C VAL A 148 19.30 9.04 9.89
N ALA A 149 19.14 10.18 9.22
CA ALA A 149 20.28 11.02 8.87
C ALA A 149 20.89 11.60 10.18
N THR A 150 21.88 10.89 10.71
CA THR A 150 22.83 11.40 11.70
C THR A 150 23.33 12.77 11.27
N GLU A 151 23.45 13.70 12.23
CA GLU A 151 23.86 15.10 12.11
C GLU A 151 25.21 15.37 11.39
N GLU A 152 25.84 14.35 10.79
CA GLU A 152 27.14 14.42 10.11
C GLU A 152 27.09 14.22 8.58
N SER A 153 25.94 14.00 7.95
CA SER A 153 25.84 14.12 6.49
C SER A 153 25.43 15.55 6.12
N SER A 154 26.44 16.36 5.81
CA SER A 154 26.38 17.55 4.96
C SER A 154 25.10 17.66 4.13
N SER A 155 24.46 18.84 4.15
CA SER A 155 23.29 19.25 3.36
C SER A 155 22.94 18.28 2.22
N PRO A 156 21.71 17.73 2.16
CA PRO A 156 21.36 16.78 1.12
C PRO A 156 21.68 17.43 -0.22
N ILE A 157 22.49 16.77 -1.03
CA ILE A 157 22.75 17.21 -2.39
C ILE A 157 21.38 17.20 -3.07
N PHE A 158 20.73 18.36 -3.12
CA PHE A 158 19.52 18.61 -3.90
C PHE A 158 19.94 18.49 -5.37
N GLY A 159 20.09 17.25 -5.85
CA GLY A 159 20.37 16.96 -7.25
C GLY A 159 19.19 17.40 -8.11
N ASP A 160 18.58 16.46 -8.82
CA ASP A 160 17.40 16.77 -9.64
C ASP A 160 16.09 16.89 -8.81
N PHE A 161 16.16 16.84 -7.47
CA PHE A 161 15.02 16.90 -6.55
C PHE A 161 14.66 18.35 -6.19
N VAL A 162 13.39 18.70 -6.35
CA VAL A 162 12.92 20.08 -6.10
C VAL A 162 12.60 20.37 -4.64
N ASP A 163 12.29 19.32 -3.87
CA ASP A 163 11.95 19.41 -2.44
C ASP A 163 12.07 18.04 -1.76
N THR A 164 11.92 18.03 -0.44
CA THR A 164 11.69 16.80 0.33
C THR A 164 10.21 16.67 0.69
N TYR A 165 9.78 15.45 1.00
CA TYR A 165 8.44 15.16 1.49
C TYR A 165 8.11 15.96 2.75
N GLU A 166 8.98 15.92 3.77
CA GLU A 166 8.78 16.70 4.99
C GLU A 166 8.81 18.21 4.71
N GLY A 167 9.69 18.69 3.83
CA GLY A 167 9.72 20.09 3.41
C GLY A 167 8.40 20.55 2.76
N MET A 168 7.76 19.68 1.97
CA MET A 168 6.43 19.95 1.44
C MET A 168 5.34 19.94 2.51
N VAL A 169 5.42 19.06 3.52
CA VAL A 169 4.49 19.06 4.66
C VAL A 169 4.65 20.35 5.48
N GLU A 170 5.88 20.77 5.79
CA GLU A 170 6.14 21.99 6.57
C GLU A 170 5.63 23.27 5.89
N LYS A 171 5.77 23.37 4.56
CA LYS A 171 5.32 24.53 3.77
C LYS A 171 3.81 24.58 3.55
N GLY A 172 3.11 23.47 3.76
CA GLY A 172 1.71 23.32 3.45
C GLY A 172 0.77 23.99 4.47
N ASP A 173 -0.40 24.41 4.00
CA ASP A 173 -1.44 24.99 4.85
C ASP A 173 -2.17 23.89 5.66
N PRO A 174 -2.11 23.90 7.01
CA PRO A 174 -2.80 22.93 7.85
C PRO A 174 -4.32 23.03 7.79
N GLU A 175 -4.87 24.17 7.35
CA GLU A 175 -6.31 24.43 7.22
C GLU A 175 -6.80 24.30 5.76
N PHE A 176 -5.99 23.70 4.89
CA PHE A 176 -6.30 23.53 3.48
C PHE A 176 -7.65 22.81 3.29
N ARG A 177 -8.55 23.46 2.56
CA ARG A 177 -9.82 22.86 2.16
C ARG A 177 -9.59 21.92 0.99
N TRP A 178 -9.38 20.64 1.31
CA TRP A 178 -9.09 19.62 0.32
C TRP A 178 -10.15 19.52 -0.79
N ILE A 179 -9.70 19.13 -1.98
CA ILE A 179 -10.48 19.16 -3.21
C ILE A 179 -11.40 17.94 -3.26
N ARG A 180 -12.71 18.15 -3.14
CA ARG A 180 -13.72 17.08 -3.21
C ARG A 180 -13.77 16.43 -4.61
N PRO A 181 -14.02 15.12 -4.73
CA PRO A 181 -14.37 14.52 -6.01
C PRO A 181 -15.65 15.16 -6.57
N LEU A 182 -15.71 15.37 -7.88
CA LEU A 182 -16.92 15.86 -8.56
C LEU A 182 -17.94 14.73 -8.70
N SER A 183 -17.42 13.53 -8.96
CA SER A 183 -18.18 12.30 -9.07
C SER A 183 -17.52 11.21 -8.25
N GLU A 184 -18.32 10.31 -7.68
CA GLU A 184 -17.79 9.11 -7.02
C GLU A 184 -17.10 8.15 -8.02
N TRP A 185 -17.28 8.39 -9.32
CA TRP A 185 -16.59 7.70 -10.41
C TRP A 185 -15.25 8.33 -10.78
N ASP A 186 -14.88 9.48 -10.20
CA ASP A 186 -13.57 10.10 -10.41
C ASP A 186 -12.46 9.10 -10.00
N PRO A 187 -11.33 9.08 -10.73
CA PRO A 187 -10.21 8.21 -10.41
C PRO A 187 -9.52 8.66 -9.11
N ILE A 188 -9.18 7.71 -8.25
CA ILE A 188 -8.46 7.96 -6.99
C ILE A 188 -7.07 7.32 -6.97
N VAL A 189 -6.94 6.12 -7.55
CA VAL A 189 -5.69 5.35 -7.58
C VAL A 189 -5.52 4.68 -8.94
N LEU A 190 -4.30 4.70 -9.46
CA LEU A 190 -3.86 3.96 -10.64
C LEU A 190 -2.81 2.94 -10.20
N ASN A 191 -3.04 1.65 -10.47
CA ASN A 191 -2.08 0.59 -10.19
C ASN A 191 -1.78 -0.21 -11.45
N TYR A 192 -0.61 -0.84 -11.52
CA TYR A 192 -0.24 -1.68 -12.67
C TYR A 192 -0.31 -3.16 -12.34
N THR A 193 -0.86 -3.93 -13.27
CA THR A 193 -0.78 -5.39 -13.26
C THR A 193 0.65 -5.84 -13.57
N SER A 194 1.09 -6.95 -12.98
CA SER A 194 2.47 -7.44 -13.07
C SER A 194 2.91 -7.93 -14.46
N GLY A 195 2.07 -7.82 -15.49
CA GLY A 195 2.45 -8.06 -16.89
C GLY A 195 3.03 -9.46 -17.18
N THR A 196 2.46 -10.53 -16.62
CA THR A 196 3.02 -11.89 -16.78
C THR A 196 2.83 -12.49 -18.17
N THR A 197 1.94 -11.93 -18.99
CA THR A 197 1.61 -12.41 -20.34
C THR A 197 1.76 -11.33 -21.44
N SER A 198 1.77 -10.06 -21.07
CA SER A 198 1.97 -8.91 -21.96
C SER A 198 2.47 -7.70 -21.15
N SER A 199 2.72 -6.56 -21.80
CA SER A 199 3.07 -5.31 -21.12
C SER A 199 2.10 -4.96 -19.97
N PRO A 200 2.60 -4.40 -18.84
CA PRO A 200 1.77 -4.01 -17.70
C PRO A 200 0.58 -3.15 -18.11
N LYS A 201 -0.60 -3.49 -17.60
CA LYS A 201 -1.84 -2.73 -17.84
C LYS A 201 -2.17 -1.87 -16.63
N GLY A 202 -2.46 -0.60 -16.86
CA GLY A 202 -2.96 0.33 -15.85
C GLY A 202 -4.40 -0.02 -15.46
N VAL A 203 -4.64 -0.15 -14.16
CA VAL A 203 -5.93 -0.39 -13.54
C VAL A 203 -6.27 0.83 -12.72
N VAL A 204 -7.29 1.54 -13.16
CA VAL A 204 -7.78 2.75 -12.49
C VAL A 204 -8.93 2.38 -11.58
N HIS A 205 -8.83 2.74 -10.31
CA HIS A 205 -9.92 2.63 -9.34
C HIS A 205 -10.55 4.01 -9.11
N CYS A 206 -11.87 4.01 -8.91
CA CYS A 206 -12.62 5.21 -8.56
C CYS A 206 -12.90 5.31 -7.06
N HIS A 207 -13.28 6.52 -6.60
CA HIS A 207 -13.65 6.76 -5.20
C HIS A 207 -14.74 5.81 -4.69
N ARG A 208 -15.81 5.57 -5.48
CA ARG A 208 -16.90 4.65 -5.15
C ARG A 208 -16.41 3.23 -4.93
N GLY A 209 -15.58 2.74 -5.85
CA GLY A 209 -15.06 1.38 -5.81
C GLY A 209 -14.22 1.13 -4.57
N ILE A 210 -13.28 2.04 -4.27
CA ILE A 210 -12.46 1.95 -3.05
C ILE A 210 -13.30 2.08 -1.79
N PHE A 211 -14.25 3.02 -1.74
CA PHE A 211 -15.15 3.19 -0.62
C PHE A 211 -15.96 1.91 -0.33
N MET A 212 -16.56 1.31 -1.36
CA MET A 212 -17.36 0.09 -1.22
C MET A 212 -16.52 -1.10 -0.76
N VAL A 213 -15.36 -1.36 -1.39
CA VAL A 213 -14.45 -2.44 -0.98
C VAL A 213 -13.97 -2.27 0.46
N THR A 214 -13.73 -1.02 0.89
CA THR A 214 -13.31 -0.75 2.26
C THR A 214 -14.41 -1.14 3.26
N LEU A 215 -15.65 -0.69 3.02
CA LEU A 215 -16.77 -1.03 3.91
C LEU A 215 -17.06 -2.54 3.93
N ASP A 216 -17.07 -3.18 2.76
CA ASP A 216 -17.26 -4.62 2.63
C ASP A 216 -16.21 -5.40 3.44
N SER A 217 -14.92 -5.03 3.29
CA SER A 217 -13.82 -5.66 4.03
C SER A 217 -13.95 -5.48 5.54
N LEU A 218 -14.34 -4.29 6.02
CA LEU A 218 -14.52 -4.02 7.45
C LEU A 218 -15.66 -4.84 8.05
N LEU A 219 -16.75 -5.01 7.30
CA LEU A 219 -17.92 -5.79 7.72
C LEU A 219 -17.63 -7.29 7.72
N GLU A 220 -17.09 -7.81 6.63
CA GLU A 220 -16.81 -9.23 6.47
C GLU A 220 -15.78 -9.73 7.48
N TRP A 221 -14.75 -8.93 7.77
CA TRP A 221 -13.72 -9.30 8.75
C TRP A 221 -14.16 -9.03 10.20
N GLY A 222 -15.32 -8.40 10.41
CA GLY A 222 -15.81 -8.03 11.74
C GLY A 222 -14.81 -7.16 12.51
N ILE A 223 -14.16 -6.21 11.82
CA ILE A 223 -13.06 -5.44 12.41
C ILE A 223 -13.57 -4.63 13.61
N PRO A 224 -13.01 -4.81 14.82
CA PRO A 224 -13.47 -4.09 15.99
C PRO A 224 -13.12 -2.60 15.88
N LYS A 225 -13.84 -1.77 16.65
CA LYS A 225 -13.49 -0.36 16.80
C LYS A 225 -12.05 -0.23 17.31
N GLN A 226 -11.30 0.74 16.77
CA GLN A 226 -9.91 1.02 17.15
C GLN A 226 -8.97 -0.19 16.99
N SER A 227 -9.20 -1.02 15.99
CA SER A 227 -8.31 -2.13 15.66
C SER A 227 -6.89 -1.64 15.36
N VAL A 228 -5.89 -2.32 15.93
CA VAL A 228 -4.49 -2.16 15.54
C VAL A 228 -4.21 -3.10 14.37
N TYR A 229 -3.88 -2.54 13.22
CA TYR A 229 -3.60 -3.31 12.00
C TYR A 229 -2.11 -3.23 11.65
N LEU A 230 -1.47 -4.39 11.50
CA LEU A 230 -0.09 -4.49 11.05
C LEU A 230 -0.07 -4.91 9.56
N TRP A 231 0.40 -4.01 8.69
CA TRP A 231 0.55 -4.33 7.28
C TRP A 231 1.80 -5.20 7.05
N THR A 232 1.59 -6.51 6.86
CA THR A 232 2.67 -7.42 6.51
C THR A 232 2.51 -7.90 5.05
N LEU A 233 3.60 -7.88 4.29
CA LEU A 233 3.67 -8.68 3.07
C LEU A 233 3.55 -10.16 3.46
N PRO A 234 3.02 -11.04 2.59
CA PRO A 234 2.75 -12.41 2.99
C PRO A 234 4.04 -13.12 3.42
N MET A 235 4.21 -13.27 4.74
CA MET A 235 5.22 -14.12 5.37
C MET A 235 4.78 -15.58 5.37
N ALA A 236 3.54 -15.84 4.96
CA ALA A 236 2.98 -17.16 4.81
C ALA A 236 2.21 -17.29 3.49
N ALA A 237 2.13 -18.52 2.97
CA ALA A 237 1.24 -18.87 1.87
C ALA A 237 0.63 -20.25 2.10
N VAL A 238 -0.67 -20.38 1.83
CA VAL A 238 -1.38 -21.66 1.91
C VAL A 238 -1.63 -22.18 0.51
N VAL A 239 -1.36 -23.48 0.32
CA VAL A 239 -1.65 -24.24 -0.90
C VAL A 239 -2.29 -25.58 -0.54
N ALA A 240 -2.95 -26.22 -1.50
CA ALA A 240 -3.48 -27.55 -1.31
C ALA A 240 -2.35 -28.60 -1.26
N ARG A 241 -2.43 -29.50 -0.27
CA ARG A 241 -1.65 -30.74 -0.17
C ARG A 241 -2.60 -31.93 -0.30
N PRO A 242 -2.25 -32.99 -1.06
CA PRO A 242 -3.06 -34.21 -1.08
C PRO A 242 -3.32 -34.76 0.33
N ASP A 243 -4.49 -35.33 0.58
CA ASP A 243 -4.88 -35.97 1.85
C ASP A 243 -5.68 -37.24 1.54
N GLU A 244 -5.43 -38.31 2.29
CA GLU A 244 -6.03 -39.64 2.04
C GLU A 244 -7.55 -39.66 2.22
N PHE A 245 -8.10 -38.75 3.02
CA PHE A 245 -9.52 -38.72 3.37
C PHE A 245 -10.26 -37.54 2.72
N TRP A 246 -9.65 -36.36 2.75
CA TRP A 246 -10.28 -35.12 2.28
C TRP A 246 -9.95 -34.79 0.82
N GLY A 247 -9.12 -35.60 0.16
CA GLY A 247 -8.58 -35.34 -1.18
C GLY A 247 -7.48 -34.28 -1.14
N GLU A 248 -7.79 -33.09 -0.62
CA GLU A 248 -6.83 -32.02 -0.38
C GLU A 248 -7.05 -31.36 1.00
N THR A 249 -5.97 -30.93 1.63
CA THR A 249 -6.00 -30.13 2.87
C THR A 249 -5.10 -28.91 2.78
N PRO A 250 -5.37 -27.85 3.57
CA PRO A 250 -4.54 -26.67 3.54
C PRO A 250 -3.14 -26.95 4.12
N CYS A 251 -2.10 -26.65 3.36
CA CYS A 251 -0.70 -26.71 3.76
C CYS A 251 -0.12 -25.29 3.75
N ALA A 252 0.25 -24.81 4.93
CA ALA A 252 0.81 -23.48 5.12
C ALA A 252 2.34 -23.53 5.00
N PHE A 253 2.92 -22.69 4.16
CA PHE A 253 4.35 -22.41 4.13
C PHE A 253 4.59 -21.10 4.85
N VAL A 254 5.47 -21.09 5.85
CA VAL A 254 5.72 -19.95 6.74
C VAL A 254 7.20 -19.59 6.72
N SER A 255 7.51 -18.32 6.48
CA SER A 255 8.81 -17.72 6.74
C SER A 255 8.73 -16.92 8.03
N LEU A 256 9.69 -17.14 8.92
CA LEU A 256 9.73 -16.52 10.22
C LEU A 256 10.53 -15.22 10.16
N ARG A 257 10.13 -14.24 10.97
CA ARG A 257 10.92 -13.02 11.16
C ARG A 257 12.26 -13.38 11.82
N GLU A 258 13.31 -12.66 11.46
CA GLU A 258 14.59 -12.72 12.18
C GLU A 258 14.46 -12.15 13.60
N GLY A 259 15.33 -12.59 14.52
CA GLY A 259 15.37 -12.10 15.89
C GLY A 259 14.24 -12.58 16.81
N LEU A 260 13.54 -13.66 16.46
CA LEU A 260 12.57 -14.28 17.36
C LEU A 260 13.27 -14.86 18.60
N SER A 261 12.76 -14.52 19.78
CA SER A 261 13.20 -15.10 21.06
C SER A 261 12.90 -16.59 21.17
N ARG A 262 11.80 -17.03 20.53
CA ARG A 262 11.39 -18.44 20.44
C ARG A 262 10.80 -18.74 19.07
N ARG A 263 11.22 -19.87 18.49
CA ARG A 263 10.66 -20.39 17.25
C ARG A 263 9.38 -21.19 17.53
N PRO A 264 8.25 -20.89 16.87
CA PRO A 264 7.02 -21.66 17.07
C PRO A 264 7.11 -23.04 16.39
N THR A 265 6.40 -24.02 16.92
CA THR A 265 6.22 -25.34 16.28
C THR A 265 5.08 -25.34 15.27
N GLU A 266 4.96 -26.40 14.48
CA GLU A 266 3.84 -26.63 13.56
C GLU A 266 2.51 -26.69 14.34
N GLU A 267 2.46 -27.45 15.42
CA GLU A 267 1.26 -27.63 16.26
C GLU A 267 0.80 -26.31 16.88
N GLU A 268 1.74 -25.46 17.33
CA GLU A 268 1.41 -24.15 17.89
C GLU A 268 0.74 -23.23 16.86
N ILE A 269 1.20 -23.23 15.62
CA ILE A 269 0.58 -22.45 14.53
C ILE A 269 -0.80 -23.02 14.18
N ILE A 270 -0.94 -24.35 14.13
CA ILE A 270 -2.22 -25.01 13.85
C ILE A 270 -3.24 -24.70 14.96
N GLU A 271 -2.85 -24.78 16.22
CA GLU A 271 -3.72 -24.47 17.37
C GLU A 271 -4.12 -22.99 17.38
N TYR A 272 -3.17 -22.09 17.11
CA TYR A 272 -3.48 -20.66 16.97
C TYR A 272 -4.53 -20.41 15.87
N CYS A 273 -4.39 -21.05 14.70
CA CYS A 273 -5.37 -20.97 13.62
C CYS A 273 -6.73 -21.57 14.03
N ARG A 274 -6.74 -22.69 14.76
CA ARG A 274 -7.97 -23.35 15.22
C ARG A 274 -8.81 -22.47 16.14
N GLY A 275 -8.17 -21.64 16.97
CA GLY A 275 -8.86 -20.66 17.82
C GLY A 275 -9.42 -19.44 17.08
N LYS A 276 -9.14 -19.29 15.78
CA LYS A 276 -9.46 -18.08 14.99
C LYS A 276 -10.19 -18.34 13.67
N LEU A 277 -10.08 -19.54 13.11
CA LEU A 277 -10.58 -19.90 11.79
C LEU A 277 -11.58 -21.05 11.86
N PRO A 278 -12.55 -21.13 10.93
CA PRO A 278 -13.37 -22.33 10.76
C PRO A 278 -12.51 -23.58 10.54
N ARG A 279 -12.95 -24.72 11.07
CA ARG A 279 -12.17 -25.98 11.09
C ARG A 279 -11.62 -26.38 9.71
N PHE A 280 -12.34 -26.12 8.62
CA PHE A 280 -11.92 -26.47 7.26
C PHE A 280 -10.84 -25.54 6.67
N MET A 281 -10.62 -24.35 7.25
CA MET A 281 -9.57 -23.41 6.85
C MET A 281 -8.26 -23.60 7.62
N VAL A 282 -8.30 -24.31 8.75
CA VAL A 282 -7.11 -24.58 9.57
C VAL A 282 -6.13 -25.45 8.79
N PRO A 283 -4.86 -25.05 8.65
CA PRO A 283 -3.88 -25.89 7.97
C PRO A 283 -3.67 -27.21 8.71
N LYS A 284 -3.61 -28.31 7.97
CA LYS A 284 -3.20 -29.62 8.50
C LYS A 284 -1.69 -29.81 8.50
N THR A 285 -0.97 -28.97 7.76
CA THR A 285 0.48 -29.02 7.67
C THR A 285 1.05 -27.62 7.68
N VAL A 286 2.12 -27.40 8.44
CA VAL A 286 2.89 -26.15 8.45
C VAL A 286 4.34 -26.43 8.14
N VAL A 287 4.84 -25.84 7.04
CA VAL A 287 6.21 -26.00 6.57
C VAL A 287 6.97 -24.70 6.72
N PHE A 288 8.03 -24.72 7.54
CA PHE A 288 8.90 -23.56 7.66
C PHE A 288 9.90 -23.47 6.50
N LYS A 289 10.05 -22.28 5.93
CA LYS A 289 11.07 -21.95 4.93
C LYS A 289 11.84 -20.72 5.39
N ALA A 290 13.15 -20.68 5.15
CA ALA A 290 13.94 -19.47 5.38
C ALA A 290 13.35 -18.31 4.55
N GLU A 291 13.13 -18.55 3.25
CA GLU A 291 12.41 -17.64 2.37
C GLU A 291 11.40 -18.41 1.49
N LEU A 292 10.24 -17.79 1.25
CA LEU A 292 9.25 -18.29 0.30
C LEU A 292 9.65 -17.94 -1.14
N PRO A 293 9.48 -18.86 -2.12
CA PRO A 293 9.83 -18.59 -3.51
C PRO A 293 8.97 -17.46 -4.08
N LYS A 294 9.61 -16.41 -4.62
CA LYS A 294 8.93 -15.22 -5.16
C LYS A 294 9.22 -15.02 -6.65
N THR A 295 8.33 -14.28 -7.33
CA THR A 295 8.60 -13.68 -8.65
C THR A 295 9.59 -12.52 -8.51
N SER A 296 10.10 -12.02 -9.63
CA SER A 296 10.88 -10.76 -9.66
C SER A 296 10.13 -9.61 -8.99
N THR A 297 8.80 -9.58 -9.12
CA THR A 297 7.92 -8.59 -8.49
C THR A 297 7.58 -8.86 -7.01
N GLY A 298 8.13 -9.92 -6.40
CA GLY A 298 7.94 -10.25 -4.99
C GLY A 298 6.68 -11.07 -4.66
N LYS A 299 5.89 -11.50 -5.66
CA LYS A 299 4.72 -12.35 -5.44
C LYS A 299 5.13 -13.79 -5.16
N ILE A 300 4.50 -14.43 -4.18
CA ILE A 300 4.79 -15.85 -3.87
C ILE A 300 4.39 -16.75 -5.04
N LYS A 301 5.33 -17.60 -5.49
CA LYS A 301 5.13 -18.59 -6.54
C LYS A 301 4.37 -19.80 -5.97
N LYS A 302 3.04 -19.67 -5.83
CA LYS A 302 2.16 -20.73 -5.29
C LYS A 302 2.26 -22.05 -6.06
N PHE A 303 2.60 -22.04 -7.35
CA PHE A 303 2.80 -23.28 -8.12
C PHE A 303 3.99 -24.11 -7.61
N VAL A 304 5.13 -23.48 -7.30
CA VAL A 304 6.29 -24.13 -6.70
C VAL A 304 5.91 -24.71 -5.33
N LEU A 305 5.17 -23.95 -4.52
CA LEU A 305 4.70 -24.44 -3.22
C LEU A 305 3.76 -25.64 -3.35
N ARG A 306 2.89 -25.68 -4.37
CA ARG A 306 2.03 -26.85 -4.66
C ARG A 306 2.84 -28.07 -5.07
N GLU A 307 3.90 -27.90 -5.86
CA GLU A 307 4.81 -29.00 -6.23
C GLU A 307 5.52 -29.56 -5.00
N ILE A 308 6.01 -28.68 -4.12
CA ILE A 308 6.60 -29.09 -2.84
C ILE A 308 5.56 -29.85 -2.01
N ALA A 309 4.35 -29.30 -1.84
CA ALA A 309 3.28 -29.95 -1.07
C ALA A 309 2.91 -31.34 -1.64
N LYS A 310 2.85 -31.49 -2.97
CA LYS A 310 2.62 -32.79 -3.63
C LYS A 310 3.75 -33.78 -3.38
N SER A 311 5.01 -33.32 -3.44
CA SER A 311 6.19 -34.17 -3.18
C SER A 311 6.29 -34.68 -1.73
N MET A 312 5.63 -34.01 -0.79
CA MET A 312 5.53 -34.46 0.61
C MET A 312 4.58 -35.66 0.79
N GLY A 313 3.91 -36.11 -0.27
CA GLY A 313 2.90 -37.17 -0.22
C GLY A 313 1.61 -36.74 0.51
N PRO A 314 0.59 -37.62 0.51
CA PRO A 314 -0.66 -37.32 1.17
C PRO A 314 -0.48 -37.16 2.68
N ALA A 315 -1.16 -36.18 3.27
CA ALA A 315 -1.26 -36.09 4.72
C ALA A 315 -1.95 -37.35 5.24
N ARG A 316 -1.34 -38.01 6.25
CA ARG A 316 -1.85 -39.25 6.84
C ARG A 316 -3.24 -39.04 7.42
N ALA A 317 -4.06 -40.08 7.38
CA ALA A 317 -5.40 -40.13 7.94
C ALA A 317 -5.46 -39.76 9.45
N SER A 318 -5.61 -38.46 9.75
CA SER A 318 -6.20 -38.00 11.02
C SER A 318 -7.65 -37.61 10.75
N ARG A 319 -8.58 -38.33 11.40
CA ARG A 319 -10.00 -37.95 11.51
C ARG A 319 -10.23 -36.79 12.49
N LEU A 320 -9.18 -36.38 13.20
CA LEU A 320 -9.16 -35.27 14.16
C LEU A 320 -8.55 -34.03 13.50
#